data_AF-A0A3M1VK56-F1
#
_entry.id   AF-A0A3M1VK56-F1
#
_cell.length_a   1.000
_cell.length_b   1.000
_cell.length_c   1.000
_cell.angle_alpha   90.00
_cell.angle_beta   90.00
_cell.angle_gamma   90.00
#
_symmetry.space_group_name_H-M   'P 1'
#
loop_
_entity.id
_entity.type
_entity.pdbx_description
1 polymer ?
#
loop_
_entity_poly.entity_id
_entity_poly.type
_entity_poly.pdbx_seq_one_letter_code
_entity_poly.pdbx_strand_id
1 'polypeptide(L)'
;MAKKKQKKIKFSPVHPGEILQDAIDEAGLTQSSLAAHIGVSQSKVNDICRGRRGISLEMAARLGKAFGTSTEFWYNLQKQFELDGFDESKFDDIETIAA
;
A
#
# COMPACT_ATOMS: atom_id res chain seq x y z
N MET A 1 -13.53 -34.60 6.55
CA MET A 1 -13.74 -33.29 7.20
C MET A 1 -13.64 -32.22 6.12
N ALA A 2 -14.76 -31.66 5.67
CA ALA A 2 -14.78 -30.69 4.58
C ALA A 2 -14.33 -29.32 5.09
N LYS A 3 -13.19 -28.80 4.60
CA LYS A 3 -12.75 -27.43 4.86
C LYS A 3 -13.79 -26.49 4.23
N LYS A 4 -14.62 -25.88 5.07
CA LYS A 4 -15.60 -24.86 4.67
C LYS A 4 -14.81 -23.68 4.09
N LYS A 5 -14.84 -23.48 2.76
CA LYS A 5 -14.24 -22.30 2.11
C LYS A 5 -14.94 -21.06 2.67
N GLN A 6 -14.29 -20.35 3.58
CA GLN A 6 -14.79 -19.09 4.12
C GLN A 6 -14.92 -18.12 2.95
N LYS A 7 -16.14 -17.72 2.60
CA LYS A 7 -16.40 -16.78 1.53
C LYS A 7 -15.90 -15.40 2.01
N LYS A 8 -14.64 -15.06 1.72
CA LYS A 8 -14.09 -13.72 1.97
C LYS A 8 -15.01 -12.72 1.26
N ILE A 9 -15.63 -11.82 2.01
CA ILE A 9 -16.37 -10.69 1.44
C ILE A 9 -15.32 -9.90 0.64
N LYS A 10 -15.44 -9.88 -0.69
CA LYS A 10 -14.54 -9.13 -1.58
C LYS A 10 -14.87 -7.65 -1.44
N PHE A 11 -14.24 -6.97 -0.48
CA PHE A 11 -14.07 -5.54 -0.56
C PHE A 11 -13.01 -5.24 -1.61
N SER A 12 -13.18 -4.17 -2.39
CA SER A 12 -12.13 -3.70 -3.28
C SER A 12 -10.88 -3.38 -2.45
N PRO A 13 -9.69 -3.84 -2.84
CA PRO A 13 -8.45 -3.49 -2.14
C PRO A 13 -8.28 -1.98 -2.12
N VAL A 14 -8.03 -1.40 -0.94
CA VAL A 14 -7.77 0.03 -0.80
C VAL A 14 -6.31 0.28 -1.18
N HIS A 15 -6.07 1.12 -2.20
CA HIS A 15 -4.70 1.42 -2.59
C HIS A 15 -4.06 2.32 -1.53
N PRO A 16 -2.80 2.09 -1.11
CA PRO A 16 -2.11 2.93 -0.12
C PRO A 16 -2.02 4.41 -0.52
N GLY A 17 -2.12 4.68 -1.82
CA GLY A 17 -2.23 6.03 -2.39
C GLY A 17 -3.49 6.80 -2.00
N GLU A 18 -4.61 6.13 -1.76
CA GLU A 18 -5.83 6.76 -1.25
C GLU A 18 -5.55 7.28 0.17
N ILE A 19 -4.97 6.44 1.03
CA ILE A 19 -4.58 6.81 2.39
C ILE A 19 -3.51 7.92 2.40
N LEU A 20 -2.58 7.91 1.43
CA LEU A 20 -1.60 8.98 1.28
C LEU A 20 -2.27 10.31 0.89
N GLN A 21 -3.27 10.27 0.01
CA GLN A 21 -4.02 11.46 -0.39
C GLN A 21 -4.78 12.05 0.81
N ASP A 22 -5.47 11.20 1.59
CA ASP A 22 -6.15 11.63 2.81
C ASP A 22 -5.19 12.27 3.82
N ALA A 23 -4.02 11.65 4.05
CA ALA A 23 -3.00 12.20 4.95
C ALA A 23 -2.44 13.56 4.48
N ILE A 24 -2.32 13.77 3.16
CA ILE A 24 -1.91 15.06 2.59
C ILE A 24 -2.99 16.11 2.85
N ASP A 25 -4.26 15.77 2.61
CA ASP A 25 -5.39 16.68 2.75
C ASP A 25 -5.65 17.03 4.22
N GLU A 26 -5.58 16.06 5.14
CA GLU A 26 -5.69 16.26 6.59
C GLU A 26 -4.57 17.15 7.15
N ALA A 27 -3.35 17.04 6.59
CA ALA A 27 -2.23 17.89 6.95
C ALA A 27 -2.30 19.30 6.31
N GLY A 28 -3.30 19.59 5.47
CA GLY A 28 -3.41 20.85 4.72
C GLY A 28 -2.27 21.07 3.73
N LEU A 29 -1.66 19.99 3.24
CA LEU A 29 -0.52 20.02 2.32
C LEU A 29 -1.00 19.87 0.88
N THR A 30 -0.13 20.25 -0.05
CA THR A 30 -0.25 19.85 -1.45
C THR A 30 0.71 18.68 -1.73
N GLN A 31 0.42 17.87 -2.74
CA GLN A 31 1.36 16.82 -3.19
C GLN A 31 2.74 17.39 -3.55
N SER A 32 2.81 18.60 -4.11
CA SER A 32 4.08 19.27 -4.42
C SER A 32 4.85 19.68 -3.17
N SER A 33 4.15 20.20 -2.16
CA SER A 33 4.75 20.56 -0.86
C SER A 33 5.30 19.32 -0.16
N LEU A 34 4.53 18.23 -0.09
CA LEU A 34 5.02 16.96 0.46
C LEU A 34 6.24 16.46 -0.31
N ALA A 35 6.17 16.44 -1.64
CA ALA A 35 7.26 15.94 -2.48
C ALA A 35 8.57 16.71 -2.26
N ALA A 36 8.50 18.04 -2.17
CA ALA A 36 9.64 18.89 -1.85
C ALA A 36 10.18 18.59 -0.44
N HIS A 37 9.29 18.44 0.55
CA HIS A 37 9.66 18.16 1.93
C HIS A 37 10.39 16.81 2.08
N ILE A 38 9.90 15.77 1.41
CA ILE A 38 10.47 14.42 1.50
C ILE A 38 11.55 14.14 0.45
N GLY A 39 11.96 15.14 -0.34
CA GLY A 39 13.06 15.03 -1.30
C GLY A 39 12.80 14.07 -2.47
N VAL A 40 11.59 14.10 -3.04
CA VAL A 40 11.20 13.31 -4.21
C VAL A 40 10.52 14.18 -5.27
N SER A 41 10.35 13.67 -6.48
CA SER A 41 9.59 14.38 -7.51
C SER A 41 8.09 14.40 -7.19
N GLN A 42 7.41 15.51 -7.50
CA GLN A 42 5.95 15.61 -7.38
C GLN A 42 5.24 14.50 -8.18
N SER A 43 5.77 14.14 -9.36
CA SER A 43 5.22 13.04 -10.17
C SER A 43 5.21 11.73 -9.40
N LYS A 44 6.23 11.45 -8.58
CA LYS A 44 6.29 10.21 -7.80
C LYS A 44 5.17 10.15 -6.76
N VAL A 45 4.92 11.25 -6.04
CA VAL A 45 3.80 11.35 -5.08
C VAL A 45 2.46 11.22 -5.81
N ASN A 46 2.29 11.95 -6.91
CA ASN A 46 1.07 11.92 -7.72
C ASN A 46 0.75 10.51 -8.25
N ASP A 47 1.75 9.79 -8.76
CA ASP A 47 1.56 8.42 -9.24
C ASP A 47 1.13 7.47 -8.12
N ILE A 48 1.62 7.68 -6.89
CA ILE A 48 1.19 6.91 -5.72
C ILE A 48 -0.27 7.23 -5.40
N CYS A 49 -0.62 8.51 -5.23
CA CYS A 49 -1.99 8.96 -4.95
C CYS A 49 -3.00 8.47 -6.00
N ARG A 50 -2.59 8.36 -7.26
CA ARG A 50 -3.45 7.88 -8.37
C ARG A 50 -3.49 6.36 -8.53
N GLY A 51 -2.87 5.59 -7.64
CA GLY A 51 -2.87 4.13 -7.75
C GLY A 51 -1.99 3.57 -8.87
N ARG A 52 -1.15 4.40 -9.51
CA ARG A 52 -0.25 3.97 -10.59
C ARG A 52 1.07 3.41 -10.09
N ARG A 53 1.39 3.64 -8.82
CA ARG A 53 2.64 3.22 -8.17
C ARG A 53 2.37 2.86 -6.72
N GLY A 54 2.98 1.76 -6.26
CA GLY A 54 2.98 1.40 -4.85
C GLY A 54 3.99 2.17 -3.99
N ILE A 55 3.92 1.98 -2.68
CA ILE A 55 4.86 2.52 -1.70
C ILE A 55 6.03 1.53 -1.52
N SER A 56 7.25 1.94 -1.89
CA SER A 56 8.47 1.20 -1.56
C SER A 56 8.86 1.39 -0.09
N LEU A 57 9.73 0.54 0.45
CA LEU A 57 10.24 0.70 1.82
C LEU A 57 10.94 2.06 2.05
N GLU A 58 11.69 2.54 1.06
CA GLU A 58 12.31 3.87 1.11
C GLU A 58 11.26 4.98 1.19
N MET A 59 10.20 4.88 0.38
CA MET A 59 9.10 5.85 0.42
C MET A 59 8.36 5.77 1.77
N ALA A 60 8.10 4.56 2.28
CA ALA A 60 7.49 4.35 3.57
C ALA A 60 8.28 5.02 4.71
N ALA A 61 9.61 4.94 4.68
CA ALA A 61 10.45 5.60 5.67
C ALA A 61 10.38 7.13 5.57
N ARG A 62 10.38 7.67 4.35
CA ARG A 62 10.20 9.11 4.09
C ARG A 62 8.84 9.61 4.61
N LEU A 63 7.77 8.89 4.32
CA LEU A 63 6.40 9.23 4.75
C LEU A 63 6.25 9.10 6.27
N GLY A 64 6.81 8.06 6.89
CA GLY A 64 6.81 7.90 8.34
C GLY A 64 7.47 9.09 9.05
N LYS A 65 8.63 9.53 8.55
CA LYS A 65 9.30 10.73 9.07
C LYS A 65 8.49 12.01 8.85
N ALA A 66 7.87 12.17 7.68
CA ALA A 66 7.10 13.38 7.34
C ALA A 66 5.81 13.53 8.15
N PHE A 67 5.09 12.42 8.37
CA PHE A 67 3.79 12.42 9.04
C PHE A 67 3.85 12.04 10.53
N GLY A 68 5.05 11.81 11.08
CA GLY A 68 5.21 11.38 12.48
C GLY A 68 4.64 9.98 12.74
N THR A 69 4.60 9.12 11.72
CA THR A 69 4.14 7.73 11.80
C THR A 69 5.31 6.76 11.60
N SER A 70 5.05 5.45 11.67
CA SER A 70 6.09 4.45 11.47
C SER A 70 6.30 4.12 9.99
N THR A 71 7.51 3.67 9.63
CA THR A 71 7.79 3.10 8.31
C THR A 71 6.89 1.90 8.06
N GLU A 72 6.70 1.07 9.08
CA GLU A 72 5.88 -0.14 9.05
C GLU A 72 4.43 0.18 8.72
N PHE A 73 3.87 1.29 9.23
CA PHE A 73 2.51 1.70 8.92
C PHE A 73 2.31 1.81 7.40
N TRP A 74 3.13 2.63 6.74
CA TRP A 74 3.03 2.85 5.30
C TRP A 74 3.35 1.62 4.47
N TYR A 75 4.33 0.82 4.89
CA TYR A 75 4.68 -0.40 4.18
C TYR A 75 3.63 -1.50 4.33
N ASN A 76 2.97 -1.58 5.49
CA ASN A 76 1.87 -2.53 5.72
C ASN A 76 0.65 -2.21 4.86
N LEU A 77 0.37 -0.93 4.57
CA LEU A 77 -0.69 -0.57 3.62
C LEU A 77 -0.41 -1.15 2.22
N GLN A 78 0.83 -1.02 1.73
CA GLN A 78 1.24 -1.62 0.46
C GLN A 78 1.11 -3.14 0.48
N LYS A 79 1.64 -3.79 1.52
CA LYS A 79 1.58 -5.24 1.69
C LYS A 79 0.14 -5.75 1.69
N GLN A 80 -0.74 -5.08 2.44
CA GLN A 80 -2.14 -5.47 2.54
C GLN A 80 -2.86 -5.30 1.20
N PHE A 81 -2.65 -4.19 0.49
CA PHE A 81 -3.19 -3.97 -0.84
C PHE A 81 -2.76 -5.07 -1.84
N GLU A 82 -1.47 -5.44 -1.83
CA GLU A 82 -0.95 -6.51 -2.68
C GLU A 82 -1.60 -7.86 -2.33
N LEU A 83 -1.68 -8.22 -1.05
CA LEU A 83 -2.30 -9.46 -0.60
C LEU A 83 -3.80 -9.54 -0.95
N ASP A 84 -4.52 -8.43 -0.81
CA ASP A 84 -5.96 -8.39 -1.11
C ASP A 84 -6.24 -8.46 -2.63
N GLY A 85 -5.34 -7.93 -3.45
CA GLY A 85 -5.40 -8.02 -4.91
C GLY A 85 -4.82 -9.31 -5.49
N PHE A 86 -4.12 -10.12 -4.68
CA PHE A 86 -3.43 -11.31 -5.14
C PHE A 86 -4.38 -12.51 -5.27
N ASP A 87 -4.31 -13.19 -6.40
CA ASP A 87 -5.05 -14.42 -6.67
C ASP A 87 -4.13 -15.63 -6.51
N GLU A 88 -4.08 -16.16 -5.28
CA GLU A 88 -3.27 -17.33 -4.94
C GLU A 88 -3.66 -18.58 -5.74
N SER A 89 -4.89 -18.67 -6.27
CA SER A 89 -5.37 -19.87 -6.99
C SER A 89 -4.61 -20.15 -8.28
N LYS A 90 -3.85 -19.18 -8.77
CA LYS A 90 -2.94 -19.31 -9.92
C LYS A 90 -1.75 -20.23 -9.66
N PHE A 91 -1.52 -20.62 -8.40
CA PHE A 91 -0.41 -21.46 -7.96
C PHE A 91 -0.91 -22.78 -7.33
N ASP A 92 -2.17 -23.14 -7.57
CA ASP A 92 -2.77 -24.38 -7.06
C ASP A 92 -2.11 -25.65 -7.63
N ASP A 93 -1.28 -25.52 -8.68
CA ASP A 93 -0.47 -26.59 -9.29
C ASP A 93 0.83 -26.88 -8.53
N ILE A 94 1.22 -26.04 -7.56
CA ILE A 94 2.44 -26.23 -6.77
C ILE A 94 2.16 -27.11 -5.55
N GLU A 95 2.80 -28.28 -5.49
CA GLU A 95 2.69 -29.18 -4.34
C GLU A 95 3.61 -28.76 -3.17
N THR A 96 3.13 -28.92 -1.93
CA THR A 96 3.91 -28.65 -0.72
C THR A 96 5.06 -29.64 -0.55
N ILE A 97 6.29 -29.13 -0.46
CA ILE A 97 7.52 -29.96 -0.37
C ILE A 97 7.73 -30.57 1.02
N ALA A 98 7.36 -29.85 2.09
CA ALA A 98 7.57 -30.29 3.47
C ALA A 98 6.25 -30.30 4.25
N ALA A 99 5.92 -31.46 4.81
CA ALA A 99 4.80 -31.66 5.74
C ALA A 99 5.26 -31.51 7.20
#